data_AF-A0A1Q5JTG9-F1
#
_entry.id   AF-A0A1Q5JTG9-F1
#
_cell.length_a   1.000
_cell.length_b   1.000
_cell.length_c   1.000
_cell.angle_alpha   90.00
_cell.angle_beta   90.00
_cell.angle_gamma   90.00
#
_symmetry.space_group_name_H-M   'P 1'
#
loop_
_entity.id
_entity.type
_entity.pdbx_description
1 polymer ?
#
loop_
_entity_poly.entity_id
_entity_poly.type
_entity_poly.pdbx_seq_one_letter_code
_entity_poly.pdbx_strand_id
1 'polypeptide(L)'
;MRRVPVPALLLCGTLTLAVSCGWGGDGGETGAAPGAPTGVTAAAGSATSVHVMWNAVSAEAGVSGYEVYRGRTKIKDVPGSEHMVDVTRLRPSTAYVFTVRARDADGRLGPPSREVRATTPAAVAADRSAPSRPDGVRGRTTGSRAVQLSWEAATDDRGVVSYDIHQGGTKIHSVGGTQTATVVTGLRPGTRYSFTVRARDAADNVSPASTVVRLSTAAGDDDGRGTAPTGFRAAARSEAGAHYLDLSWVPPRADGEITEYEIQLDGRPATSLVWGGTVPRGKASYSFYLGREDGVRHRVRIRAKLPDGTWGGFSAERTVTTGG
;
A
#
# COMPACT_ATOMS: atom_id res chain seq x y z
N MET A 1 -3.14 -68.50 -35.13
CA MET A 1 -3.22 -68.10 -33.70
C MET A 1 -3.44 -66.59 -33.69
N ARG A 2 -4.44 -65.94 -33.10
CA ARG A 2 -5.36 -66.25 -32.01
C ARG A 2 -6.73 -65.67 -32.36
N ARG A 3 -7.77 -66.36 -31.87
CA ARG A 3 -9.18 -66.03 -32.03
C ARG A 3 -9.53 -64.77 -31.25
N VAL A 4 -10.38 -63.94 -31.84
CA VAL A 4 -11.08 -62.82 -31.19
C VAL A 4 -12.51 -63.27 -30.91
N PRO A 5 -12.98 -63.25 -29.65
CA PRO A 5 -14.41 -63.29 -29.36
C PRO A 5 -14.89 -62.00 -28.67
N VAL A 6 -15.97 -61.42 -29.24
CA VAL A 6 -17.30 -61.09 -28.66
C VAL A 6 -17.40 -60.51 -27.23
N PRO A 7 -18.34 -59.55 -26.99
CA PRO A 7 -18.32 -58.62 -25.86
C PRO A 7 -19.12 -59.10 -24.64
N ALA A 8 -18.90 -58.46 -23.48
CA ALA A 8 -19.73 -58.65 -22.29
C ALA A 8 -20.33 -57.31 -21.83
N LEU A 9 -21.66 -57.23 -21.87
CA LEU A 9 -22.45 -56.32 -21.06
C LEU A 9 -22.27 -56.67 -19.58
N LEU A 10 -22.18 -55.65 -18.72
CA LEU A 10 -22.44 -55.80 -17.28
C LEU A 10 -23.56 -54.83 -16.87
N LEU A 11 -24.67 -55.46 -16.49
CA LEU A 11 -25.81 -54.89 -15.78
C LEU A 11 -25.44 -54.53 -14.33
N CYS A 12 -26.17 -53.54 -13.80
CA CYS A 12 -26.67 -53.38 -12.43
C CYS A 12 -25.79 -53.75 -11.22
N GLY A 13 -25.66 -52.78 -10.32
CA GLY A 13 -25.34 -53.03 -8.91
C GLY A 13 -25.39 -51.76 -8.07
N THR A 14 -26.59 -51.27 -7.78
CA THR A 14 -26.80 -50.38 -6.62
C THR A 14 -26.55 -51.18 -5.35
N LEU A 15 -25.46 -50.84 -4.64
CA LEU A 15 -25.20 -51.29 -3.27
C LEU A 15 -25.27 -50.06 -2.35
N THR A 16 -26.40 -49.88 -1.69
CA THR A 16 -26.51 -49.02 -0.51
C THR A 16 -26.02 -49.81 0.70
N LEU A 17 -25.08 -49.29 1.48
CA LEU A 17 -25.12 -49.37 2.94
C LEU A 17 -24.03 -48.56 3.65
N ALA A 18 -24.49 -47.96 4.75
CA ALA A 18 -23.81 -47.66 6.00
C ALA A 18 -22.88 -46.44 6.08
N VAL A 19 -23.44 -45.42 6.72
CA VAL A 19 -22.77 -44.39 7.52
C VAL A 19 -21.74 -45.02 8.46
N SER A 20 -20.53 -44.46 8.46
CA SER A 20 -19.64 -44.49 9.62
C SER A 20 -19.05 -43.11 9.81
N CYS A 21 -19.48 -42.42 10.87
CA CYS A 21 -18.84 -41.23 11.37
C CYS A 21 -17.41 -41.58 11.83
N GLY A 22 -16.42 -41.21 11.01
CA GLY A 22 -15.03 -41.08 11.42
C GLY A 22 -14.72 -39.62 11.67
N TRP A 23 -15.08 -39.13 12.85
CA TRP A 23 -14.65 -37.84 13.37
C TRP A 23 -13.17 -38.00 13.77
N GLY A 24 -12.27 -37.28 13.10
CA GLY A 24 -10.84 -37.39 13.41
C GLY A 24 -9.97 -36.75 12.34
N GLY A 25 -9.90 -35.43 12.37
CA GLY A 25 -9.05 -34.64 11.49
C GLY A 25 -9.25 -33.18 11.81
N ASP A 26 -8.62 -32.74 12.89
CA ASP A 26 -8.34 -31.34 13.21
C ASP A 26 -7.49 -30.75 12.08
N GLY A 27 -8.15 -30.39 10.98
CA GLY A 27 -7.59 -29.59 9.92
C GLY A 27 -7.93 -28.15 10.26
N GLY A 28 -7.12 -27.52 11.13
CA GLY A 28 -7.17 -26.09 11.31
C GLY A 28 -7.23 -25.44 9.92
N GLU A 29 -8.22 -24.59 9.69
CA GLU A 29 -8.35 -23.84 8.44
C GLU A 29 -7.08 -23.00 8.25
N THR A 30 -6.07 -23.57 7.62
CA THR A 30 -4.91 -22.84 7.13
C THR A 30 -5.46 -21.94 6.04
N GLY A 31 -5.68 -20.67 6.38
CA GLY A 31 -6.29 -19.69 5.49
C GLY A 31 -5.66 -19.71 4.09
N ALA A 32 -6.46 -19.50 3.05
CA ALA A 32 -5.98 -19.54 1.67
C ALA A 32 -4.85 -18.51 1.42
N ALA A 33 -3.92 -18.83 0.52
CA ALA A 33 -2.89 -17.88 0.07
C ALA A 33 -3.54 -16.68 -0.65
N PRO A 34 -2.89 -15.50 -0.68
CA PRO A 34 -3.40 -14.36 -1.41
C PRO A 34 -3.61 -14.67 -2.89
N GLY A 35 -4.60 -14.02 -3.51
CA GLY A 35 -4.77 -14.06 -4.96
C GLY A 35 -3.62 -13.40 -5.73
N ALA A 36 -3.54 -13.64 -7.03
CA ALA A 36 -2.60 -12.94 -7.91
C ALA A 36 -2.92 -11.44 -7.97
N PRO A 37 -1.92 -10.55 -7.91
CA PRO A 37 -2.11 -9.13 -8.20
C PRO A 37 -2.72 -8.90 -9.59
N THR A 38 -3.71 -8.02 -9.66
CA THR A 38 -4.38 -7.60 -10.90
C THR A 38 -3.96 -6.20 -11.30
N GLY A 39 -4.35 -5.75 -12.50
CA GLY A 39 -4.01 -4.41 -12.99
C GLY A 39 -2.50 -4.17 -13.14
N VAL A 40 -1.71 -5.25 -13.27
CA VAL A 40 -0.26 -5.12 -13.33
C VAL A 40 0.14 -4.40 -14.61
N THR A 41 1.03 -3.41 -14.50
CA THR A 41 1.61 -2.67 -15.62
C THR A 41 3.12 -2.52 -15.44
N ALA A 42 3.84 -2.31 -16.54
CA ALA A 42 5.25 -1.95 -16.54
C ALA A 42 5.49 -0.86 -17.58
N ALA A 43 6.18 0.21 -17.19
CA ALA A 43 6.56 1.31 -18.07
C ALA A 43 8.02 1.69 -17.84
N ALA A 44 8.74 2.03 -18.92
CA ALA A 44 10.09 2.56 -18.76
C ALA A 44 10.04 3.87 -17.97
N GLY A 45 10.93 3.99 -16.99
CA GLY A 45 11.13 5.23 -16.24
C GLY A 45 12.28 6.06 -16.81
N SER A 46 13.33 5.37 -17.22
CA SER A 46 14.50 5.95 -17.88
C SER A 46 15.20 4.84 -18.68
N ALA A 47 16.34 5.13 -19.31
CA ALA A 47 17.12 4.12 -20.02
C ALA A 47 17.61 2.98 -19.10
N THR A 48 17.58 3.18 -17.77
CA THR A 48 18.08 2.19 -16.80
C THR A 48 17.05 1.81 -15.74
N SER A 49 15.79 2.24 -15.90
CA SER A 49 14.73 1.92 -14.94
C SER A 49 13.39 1.57 -15.59
N VAL A 50 12.63 0.72 -14.90
CA VAL A 50 11.23 0.40 -15.22
C VAL A 50 10.40 0.53 -13.94
N HIS A 51 9.25 1.17 -14.06
CA HIS A 51 8.21 1.26 -13.04
C HIS A 51 7.26 0.08 -13.19
N VAL A 52 7.13 -0.76 -12.16
CA VAL A 52 6.18 -1.87 -12.13
C VAL A 52 5.10 -1.54 -11.13
N MET A 53 3.83 -1.72 -11.51
CA MET A 53 2.67 -1.31 -10.71
C MET A 53 1.59 -2.37 -10.71
N TRP A 54 0.76 -2.39 -9.68
CA TRP A 54 -0.36 -3.32 -9.55
C TRP A 54 -1.48 -2.75 -8.68
N ASN A 55 -2.66 -3.36 -8.75
CA ASN A 55 -3.75 -3.04 -7.84
C ASN A 55 -3.55 -3.72 -6.48
N ALA A 56 -4.07 -3.11 -5.43
CA ALA A 56 -4.17 -3.73 -4.12
C ALA A 56 -4.93 -5.06 -4.20
N VAL A 57 -4.37 -6.10 -3.58
CA VAL A 57 -5.04 -7.40 -3.47
C VAL A 57 -5.86 -7.42 -2.19
N SER A 58 -7.19 -7.50 -2.34
CA SER A 58 -8.10 -7.71 -1.22
C SER A 58 -8.01 -9.16 -0.76
N ALA A 59 -7.29 -9.42 0.34
CA ALA A 59 -7.25 -10.74 0.98
C ALA A 59 -7.81 -10.63 2.41
N GLU A 60 -8.67 -11.57 2.80
CA GLU A 60 -9.24 -11.66 4.16
C GLU A 60 -8.15 -11.84 5.24
N ALA A 61 -7.02 -12.47 4.89
CA ALA A 61 -5.85 -12.63 5.77
C ALA A 61 -4.90 -11.42 5.79
N GLY A 62 -5.13 -10.41 4.94
CA GLY A 62 -4.26 -9.24 4.78
C GLY A 62 -2.96 -9.54 4.04
N VAL A 63 -2.65 -8.76 3.01
CA VAL A 63 -1.35 -8.81 2.32
C VAL A 63 -0.28 -8.13 3.18
N SER A 64 0.79 -8.85 3.50
CA SER A 64 1.94 -8.33 4.24
C SER A 64 3.02 -7.75 3.33
N GLY A 65 3.08 -8.22 2.08
CA GLY A 65 4.07 -7.80 1.09
C GLY A 65 3.80 -8.32 -0.31
N TYR A 66 4.56 -7.80 -1.26
CA TYR A 66 4.62 -8.27 -2.63
C TYR A 66 6.04 -8.68 -2.99
N GLU A 67 6.17 -9.67 -3.87
CA GLU A 67 7.44 -10.04 -4.48
C GLU A 67 7.39 -9.73 -5.97
N VAL A 68 8.37 -8.97 -6.46
CA VAL A 68 8.48 -8.63 -7.88
C VAL A 68 9.59 -9.45 -8.51
N TYR A 69 9.27 -10.06 -9.65
CA TYR A 69 10.14 -10.95 -10.39
C TYR A 69 10.46 -10.36 -11.75
N ARG A 70 11.70 -10.57 -12.21
CA ARG A 70 12.14 -10.32 -13.59
C ARG A 70 12.43 -11.68 -14.24
N GLY A 71 11.56 -12.09 -15.16
CA GLY A 71 11.51 -13.48 -15.60
C GLY A 71 11.25 -14.41 -14.41
N ARG A 72 12.18 -15.33 -14.14
CA ARG A 72 12.10 -16.29 -13.01
C ARG A 72 12.82 -15.83 -11.75
N THR A 73 13.54 -14.71 -11.79
CA THR A 73 14.36 -14.25 -10.68
C THR A 73 13.61 -13.22 -9.85
N LYS A 74 13.47 -13.46 -8.54
CA LYS A 74 12.98 -12.44 -7.60
C LYS A 74 13.98 -11.29 -7.54
N ILE A 75 13.51 -10.06 -7.72
CA ILE A 75 14.36 -8.85 -7.73
C ILE A 75 14.05 -7.88 -6.59
N LYS A 76 12.83 -7.92 -6.04
CA LYS A 76 12.40 -7.04 -4.95
C LYS A 76 11.38 -7.73 -4.04
N ASP A 77 11.48 -7.40 -2.76
CA ASP A 77 10.43 -7.53 -1.77
C ASP A 77 9.87 -6.12 -1.51
N VAL A 78 8.55 -5.97 -1.57
CA VAL A 78 7.83 -4.69 -1.49
C VAL A 78 6.84 -4.77 -0.33
N PRO A 79 6.74 -3.76 0.55
CA PRO A 79 5.75 -3.75 1.63
C PRO A 79 4.31 -3.90 1.10
N GLY A 80 3.43 -4.54 1.87
CA GLY A 80 2.05 -4.82 1.43
C GLY A 80 1.17 -3.57 1.31
N SER A 81 1.62 -2.45 1.87
CA SER A 81 1.01 -1.15 1.66
C SER A 81 1.34 -0.59 0.28
N GLU A 82 2.50 -0.93 -0.30
CA GLU A 82 3.00 -0.34 -1.53
C GLU A 82 2.51 -1.11 -2.76
N HIS A 83 2.19 -0.37 -3.82
CA HIS A 83 1.58 -0.90 -5.04
C HIS A 83 2.37 -0.58 -6.31
N MET A 84 3.63 -0.17 -6.12
CA MET A 84 4.56 0.20 -7.17
C MET A 84 5.98 -0.07 -6.73
N VAL A 85 6.87 -0.36 -7.67
CA VAL A 85 8.31 -0.36 -7.42
C VAL A 85 9.10 0.13 -8.64
N ASP A 86 10.19 0.83 -8.36
CA ASP A 86 11.21 1.19 -9.35
C ASP A 86 12.27 0.09 -9.44
N VAL A 87 12.35 -0.56 -10.60
CA VAL A 87 13.40 -1.51 -10.92
C VAL A 87 14.52 -0.78 -11.65
N THR A 88 15.64 -0.55 -10.97
CA THR A 88 16.78 0.22 -11.48
C THR A 88 17.95 -0.68 -11.93
N ARG A 89 19.02 -0.06 -12.43
CA ARG A 89 20.24 -0.75 -12.94
C ARG A 89 19.93 -1.72 -14.07
N LEU A 90 18.94 -1.37 -14.90
CA LEU A 90 18.63 -2.08 -16.12
C LEU A 90 19.55 -1.63 -17.25
N ARG A 91 19.78 -2.51 -18.21
CA ARG A 91 20.45 -2.18 -19.47
C ARG A 91 19.52 -1.34 -20.36
N PRO A 92 20.04 -0.30 -21.04
CA PRO A 92 19.32 0.43 -22.09
C PRO A 92 18.91 -0.45 -23.27
N SER A 93 17.93 0.01 -24.05
CA SER A 93 17.42 -0.66 -25.26
C SER A 93 17.10 -2.14 -25.04
N THR A 94 16.61 -2.51 -23.86
CA THR A 94 16.43 -3.91 -23.47
C THR A 94 14.99 -4.16 -23.03
N ALA A 95 14.37 -5.20 -23.60
CA ALA A 95 13.05 -5.65 -23.19
C ALA A 95 13.13 -6.51 -21.92
N TYR A 96 12.27 -6.22 -20.95
CA TYR A 96 12.13 -6.96 -19.70
C TYR A 96 10.70 -7.46 -19.53
N VAL A 97 10.58 -8.58 -18.81
CA VAL A 97 9.29 -9.18 -18.44
C VAL A 97 9.21 -9.24 -16.91
N PHE A 98 8.11 -8.76 -16.36
CA PHE A 98 7.87 -8.74 -14.92
C PHE A 98 6.60 -9.48 -14.52
N THR A 99 6.62 -10.07 -13.33
CA THR A 99 5.44 -10.58 -12.63
C THR A 99 5.50 -10.17 -11.16
N VAL A 100 4.33 -10.10 -10.52
CA VAL A 100 4.20 -9.77 -9.10
C VAL A 100 3.43 -10.87 -8.39
N ARG A 101 3.82 -11.19 -7.16
CA ARG A 101 3.13 -12.15 -6.27
C ARG A 101 2.81 -11.47 -4.96
N ALA A 102 1.62 -11.71 -4.41
CA ALA A 102 1.26 -11.25 -3.07
C ALA A 102 1.70 -12.28 -2.02
N ARG A 103 2.06 -11.79 -0.83
CA ARG A 103 2.43 -12.58 0.35
C ARG A 103 1.59 -12.14 1.54
N ASP A 104 1.07 -13.08 2.32
CA ASP A 104 0.35 -12.77 3.56
C ASP A 104 1.27 -12.71 4.80
N ALA A 105 0.68 -12.48 5.97
CA ALA A 105 1.40 -12.38 7.24
C ALA A 105 2.09 -13.69 7.66
N ASP A 106 1.61 -14.84 7.19
CA ASP A 106 2.21 -16.16 7.45
C ASP A 106 3.37 -16.47 6.48
N GLY A 107 3.60 -15.59 5.51
CA GLY A 107 4.64 -15.76 4.49
C GLY A 107 4.21 -16.60 3.29
N ARG A 108 2.94 -17.02 3.20
CA ARG A 108 2.45 -17.82 2.07
C ARG A 108 2.33 -16.93 0.84
N LEU A 109 2.87 -17.43 -0.29
CA LEU A 109 2.90 -16.70 -1.55
C LEU A 109 1.76 -17.15 -2.47
N GLY A 110 1.02 -16.17 -2.98
CA GLY A 110 0.03 -16.37 -4.04
C GLY A 110 0.63 -16.76 -5.39
N PRO A 111 -0.24 -17.05 -6.39
CA PRO A 111 0.16 -17.23 -7.77
C PRO A 111 0.74 -15.94 -8.38
N PRO A 112 1.55 -16.03 -9.46
CA PRO A 112 2.04 -14.86 -10.17
C PRO A 112 0.91 -14.13 -10.91
N SER A 113 1.05 -12.81 -11.01
CA SER A 113 0.26 -11.99 -11.91
C SER A 113 0.46 -12.39 -13.38
N ARG A 114 -0.36 -11.80 -14.27
CA ARG A 114 -0.04 -11.72 -15.70
C ARG A 114 1.36 -11.15 -15.91
N GLU A 115 2.09 -11.69 -16.89
CA GLU A 115 3.33 -11.08 -17.37
C GLU A 115 3.09 -9.70 -17.99
N VAL A 116 3.91 -8.74 -17.61
CA VAL A 116 3.96 -7.40 -18.21
C VAL A 116 5.34 -7.12 -18.79
N ARG A 117 5.38 -6.34 -19.87
CA ARG A 117 6.61 -6.08 -20.63
C ARG A 117 6.88 -4.59 -20.70
N ALA A 118 8.14 -4.23 -20.57
CA ALA A 118 8.63 -2.88 -20.81
C ALA A 118 10.00 -2.94 -21.47
N THR A 119 10.24 -2.02 -22.41
CA THR A 119 11.54 -1.87 -23.06
C THR A 119 12.15 -0.56 -22.60
N THR A 120 13.34 -0.61 -21.99
CA THR A 120 14.08 0.60 -21.67
C THR A 120 14.49 1.32 -22.96
N PRO A 121 14.40 2.65 -23.02
CA PRO A 121 14.89 3.40 -24.18
C PRO A 121 16.42 3.30 -24.29
N ALA A 122 16.96 3.79 -25.41
CA ALA A 122 18.39 3.96 -25.55
C ALA A 122 18.92 4.94 -24.50
N ALA A 123 20.12 4.69 -24.00
CA ALA A 123 20.81 5.66 -23.16
C ALA A 123 21.28 6.81 -24.05
N VAL A 124 21.10 8.03 -23.55
CA VAL A 124 21.67 9.22 -24.18
C VAL A 124 22.88 9.63 -23.36
N ALA A 125 24.07 9.54 -23.96
CA ALA A 125 25.30 9.86 -23.25
C ALA A 125 25.36 11.35 -22.90
N ALA A 126 25.69 11.65 -21.64
CA ALA A 126 25.95 12.99 -21.11
C ALA A 126 24.78 14.00 -21.15
N ASP A 127 23.55 13.52 -21.05
CA ASP A 127 22.40 14.38 -20.82
C ASP A 127 22.27 14.80 -19.34
N ARG A 128 22.19 16.11 -19.11
CA ARG A 128 22.02 16.73 -17.78
C ARG A 128 20.90 17.77 -17.76
N SER A 129 20.19 17.91 -18.88
CA SER A 129 19.06 18.83 -18.98
C SER A 129 17.85 18.12 -18.37
N ALA A 130 17.23 18.71 -17.35
CA ALA A 130 15.98 18.15 -16.85
C ALA A 130 14.81 18.61 -17.75
N PRO A 131 13.77 17.76 -17.90
CA PRO A 131 12.55 18.19 -18.56
C PRO A 131 11.93 19.43 -17.91
N SER A 132 11.14 20.16 -18.70
CA SER A 132 10.34 21.26 -18.21
C SER A 132 9.33 20.77 -17.16
N ARG A 133 8.90 21.68 -16.28
CA ARG A 133 7.79 21.40 -15.35
C ARG A 133 6.53 21.02 -16.17
N PRO A 134 5.77 19.99 -15.78
CA PRO A 134 4.44 19.77 -16.33
C PRO A 134 3.49 20.89 -15.90
N ASP A 135 2.96 21.62 -16.88
CA ASP A 135 2.02 22.72 -16.67
C ASP A 135 0.55 22.27 -16.84
N GLY A 136 -0.39 23.18 -16.62
CA GLY A 136 -1.83 22.93 -16.82
C GLY A 136 -2.41 21.80 -15.97
N VAL A 137 -1.72 21.39 -14.88
CA VAL A 137 -2.14 20.23 -14.10
C VAL A 137 -3.46 20.49 -13.40
N ARG A 138 -4.39 19.55 -13.54
CA ARG A 138 -5.75 19.61 -13.03
C ARG A 138 -6.25 18.21 -12.77
N GLY A 139 -7.31 18.10 -11.99
CA GLY A 139 -7.90 16.81 -11.70
C GLY A 139 -9.33 16.90 -11.25
N ARG A 140 -9.97 15.73 -11.20
CA ARG A 140 -11.33 15.58 -10.70
C ARG A 140 -11.47 14.28 -9.93
N THR A 141 -12.34 14.29 -8.93
CA THR A 141 -12.69 13.10 -8.17
C THR A 141 -13.51 12.14 -9.04
N THR A 142 -13.20 10.85 -8.97
CA THR A 142 -13.92 9.78 -9.69
C THR A 142 -14.34 8.72 -8.68
N GLY A 143 -15.50 8.93 -8.05
CA GLY A 143 -15.99 8.08 -6.97
C GLY A 143 -15.26 8.29 -5.63
N SER A 144 -15.42 7.35 -4.71
CA SER A 144 -14.88 7.44 -3.34
C SER A 144 -13.43 6.94 -3.21
N ARG A 145 -12.90 6.25 -4.23
CA ARG A 145 -11.57 5.60 -4.16
C ARG A 145 -10.62 5.94 -5.31
N ALA A 146 -10.97 6.91 -6.14
CA ALA A 146 -10.12 7.31 -7.25
C ALA A 146 -10.24 8.80 -7.59
N VAL A 147 -9.19 9.32 -8.23
CA VAL A 147 -9.16 10.62 -8.88
C VAL A 147 -8.56 10.48 -10.28
N GLN A 148 -8.97 11.33 -11.20
CA GLN A 148 -8.28 11.48 -12.49
C GLN A 148 -7.48 12.77 -12.48
N LEU A 149 -6.22 12.69 -12.89
CA LEU A 149 -5.30 13.80 -13.10
C LEU A 149 -5.03 13.96 -14.60
N SER A 150 -4.81 15.20 -15.04
CA SER A 150 -4.37 15.53 -16.40
C SER A 150 -3.46 16.75 -16.38
N TRP A 151 -2.51 16.83 -17.29
CA TRP A 151 -1.52 17.89 -17.41
C TRP A 151 -1.21 18.18 -18.88
N GLU A 152 -0.45 19.23 -19.14
CA GLU A 152 0.15 19.50 -20.45
C GLU A 152 1.50 18.79 -20.56
N ALA A 153 1.86 18.39 -21.78
CA ALA A 153 3.11 17.69 -22.01
C ALA A 153 4.31 18.58 -21.66
N ALA A 154 5.21 18.07 -20.84
CA ALA A 154 6.52 18.65 -20.63
C ALA A 154 7.40 18.46 -21.89
N THR A 155 8.40 19.32 -22.01
CA THR A 155 9.37 19.30 -23.10
C THR A 155 10.77 19.08 -22.55
N ASP A 156 11.62 18.49 -23.37
CA ASP A 156 13.01 18.19 -23.04
C ASP A 156 13.82 18.11 -24.34
N ASP A 157 15.14 18.32 -24.27
CA ASP A 157 16.01 18.33 -25.45
C ASP A 157 16.20 16.93 -26.07
N ARG A 158 15.94 15.87 -25.30
CA ARG A 158 16.01 14.45 -25.71
C ARG A 158 14.71 13.70 -25.48
N GLY A 159 13.75 14.34 -24.85
CA GLY A 159 12.37 13.88 -24.74
C GLY A 159 12.04 13.24 -23.41
N VAL A 160 10.76 13.33 -23.05
CA VAL A 160 10.23 12.80 -21.79
C VAL A 160 9.94 11.31 -21.93
N VAL A 161 10.44 10.51 -20.99
CA VAL A 161 10.23 9.07 -20.91
C VAL A 161 9.08 8.69 -19.99
N SER A 162 8.88 9.43 -18.90
CA SER A 162 7.78 9.18 -17.97
C SER A 162 7.30 10.43 -17.23
N TYR A 163 6.09 10.32 -16.67
CA TYR A 163 5.57 11.25 -15.68
C TYR A 163 5.36 10.52 -14.35
N ASP A 164 5.97 11.05 -13.30
CA ASP A 164 5.87 10.54 -11.94
C ASP A 164 4.83 11.35 -11.15
N ILE A 165 3.79 10.65 -10.68
CA ILE A 165 2.71 11.22 -9.88
C ILE A 165 3.07 11.04 -8.42
N HIS A 166 3.07 12.15 -7.70
CA HIS A 166 3.39 12.20 -6.28
C HIS A 166 2.17 12.57 -5.46
N GLN A 167 2.02 11.94 -4.31
CA GLN A 167 1.05 12.28 -3.29
C GLN A 167 1.79 12.65 -2.00
N GLY A 168 1.55 13.85 -1.48
CA GLY A 168 2.19 14.32 -0.23
C GLY A 168 3.72 14.40 -0.27
N GLY A 169 4.34 14.25 -1.46
CA GLY A 169 5.79 14.18 -1.66
C GLY A 169 6.31 12.78 -2.03
N THR A 170 5.52 11.73 -1.79
CA THR A 170 5.85 10.35 -2.14
C THR A 170 5.40 10.02 -3.56
N LYS A 171 6.25 9.41 -4.37
CA LYS A 171 5.87 8.90 -5.69
C LYS A 171 4.95 7.70 -5.52
N ILE A 172 3.74 7.77 -6.05
CA ILE A 172 2.70 6.72 -5.91
C ILE A 172 2.29 6.09 -7.24
N HIS A 173 2.57 6.76 -8.36
CA HIS A 173 2.25 6.26 -9.69
C HIS A 173 3.24 6.82 -10.72
N SER A 174 3.42 6.12 -11.83
CA SER A 174 4.16 6.60 -12.98
C SER A 174 3.52 6.11 -14.28
N VAL A 175 3.57 6.93 -15.31
CA VAL A 175 3.04 6.64 -16.65
C VAL A 175 4.08 7.00 -17.72
N GLY A 176 3.95 6.44 -18.91
CA GLY A 176 4.87 6.73 -20.02
C GLY A 176 4.78 8.19 -20.49
N GLY A 177 5.87 8.71 -21.07
CA GLY A 177 6.04 10.12 -21.42
C GLY A 177 5.12 10.64 -22.53
N THR A 178 4.40 9.75 -23.21
CA THR A 178 3.33 10.12 -24.16
C THR A 178 1.97 10.33 -23.49
N GLN A 179 1.83 9.98 -22.22
CA GLN A 179 0.59 10.12 -21.46
C GLN A 179 0.55 11.46 -20.73
N THR A 180 -0.56 12.17 -20.87
CA THR A 180 -0.82 13.45 -20.22
C THR A 180 -2.01 13.41 -19.27
N ALA A 181 -2.48 12.20 -18.94
CA ALA A 181 -3.52 11.96 -17.96
C ALA A 181 -3.37 10.57 -17.35
N THR A 182 -3.84 10.41 -16.12
CA THR A 182 -3.92 9.12 -15.45
C THR A 182 -5.02 9.08 -14.39
N VAL A 183 -5.44 7.88 -14.00
CA VAL A 183 -6.33 7.64 -12.87
C VAL A 183 -5.51 7.09 -11.72
N VAL A 184 -5.57 7.76 -10.58
CA VAL A 184 -5.01 7.27 -9.32
C VAL A 184 -6.13 6.58 -8.55
N THR A 185 -5.97 5.29 -8.30
CA THR A 185 -6.92 4.43 -7.57
C THR A 185 -6.38 4.03 -6.20
N GLY A 186 -7.19 3.34 -5.40
CA GLY A 186 -6.78 2.85 -4.08
C GLY A 186 -6.80 3.94 -3.00
N LEU A 187 -7.43 5.07 -3.28
CA LEU A 187 -7.59 6.17 -2.33
C LEU A 187 -8.68 5.83 -1.31
N ARG A 188 -8.62 6.48 -0.14
CA ARG A 188 -9.65 6.36 0.90
C ARG A 188 -10.83 7.29 0.59
N PRO A 189 -12.07 6.86 0.86
CA PRO A 189 -13.25 7.72 0.85
C PRO A 189 -13.14 8.95 1.75
N GLY A 190 -13.84 10.03 1.37
CA GLY A 190 -13.96 11.26 2.15
C GLY A 190 -12.65 11.94 2.54
N THR A 191 -11.55 11.61 1.85
CA THR A 191 -10.20 12.01 2.23
C THR A 191 -9.66 13.07 1.28
N ARG A 192 -9.03 14.10 1.85
CA ARG A 192 -8.36 15.16 1.09
C ARG A 192 -6.93 14.77 0.76
N TYR A 193 -6.61 14.79 -0.53
CA TYR A 193 -5.31 14.48 -1.10
C TYR A 193 -4.67 15.69 -1.77
N SER A 194 -3.33 15.68 -1.86
CA SER A 194 -2.56 16.65 -2.63
C SER A 194 -1.62 15.93 -3.58
N PHE A 195 -1.74 16.24 -4.87
CA PHE A 195 -0.97 15.61 -5.94
C PHE A 195 -0.08 16.61 -6.67
N THR A 196 1.08 16.14 -7.12
CA THR A 196 1.94 16.83 -8.08
C THR A 196 2.42 15.84 -9.14
N VAL A 197 2.84 16.36 -10.29
CA VAL A 197 3.40 15.58 -11.40
C VAL A 197 4.80 16.10 -11.71
N ARG A 198 5.73 15.18 -11.98
CA ARG A 198 7.08 15.48 -12.46
C ARG A 198 7.34 14.73 -13.75
N ALA A 199 8.04 15.34 -14.70
CA ALA A 199 8.52 14.66 -15.91
C ALA A 199 9.93 14.10 -15.67
N ARG A 200 10.26 13.02 -16.36
CA ARG A 200 11.57 12.35 -16.31
C ARG A 200 12.02 11.94 -17.71
N ASP A 201 13.29 12.12 -18.01
CA ASP A 201 13.90 11.75 -19.29
C ASP A 201 14.58 10.36 -19.25
N ALA A 202 15.27 10.00 -20.34
CA ALA A 202 16.01 8.75 -20.44
C ALA A 202 17.29 8.71 -19.59
N ALA A 203 17.86 9.87 -19.23
CA ALA A 203 19.06 10.00 -18.42
C ALA A 203 18.77 10.09 -16.91
N ASP A 204 17.50 9.98 -16.54
CA ASP A 204 16.99 10.05 -15.17
C ASP A 204 16.98 11.46 -14.56
N ASN A 205 17.07 12.51 -15.39
CA ASN A 205 16.86 13.88 -14.91
C ASN A 205 15.36 14.10 -14.66
N VAL A 206 15.04 14.78 -13.57
CA VAL A 206 13.65 14.97 -13.11
C VAL A 206 13.32 16.46 -13.07
N SER A 207 12.17 16.81 -13.63
CA SER A 207 11.68 18.18 -13.62
C SER A 207 11.38 18.69 -12.20
N PRO A 208 11.27 20.02 -12.02
CA PRO A 208 10.50 20.58 -10.92
C PRO A 208 9.08 20.00 -10.88
N ALA A 209 8.50 19.87 -9.68
CA ALA A 209 7.11 19.44 -9.51
C ALA A 209 6.14 20.45 -10.13
N SER A 210 5.02 19.99 -10.67
CA SER A 210 3.88 20.84 -11.09
C SER A 210 3.33 21.68 -9.93
N THR A 211 2.34 22.54 -10.22
CA THR A 211 1.50 23.10 -9.16
C THR A 211 0.73 21.98 -8.42
N VAL A 212 0.36 22.22 -7.16
CA VAL A 212 -0.32 21.22 -6.33
C VAL A 212 -1.81 21.18 -6.67
N VAL A 213 -2.31 20.00 -7.05
CA VAL A 213 -3.75 19.74 -7.19
C VAL A 213 -4.27 19.16 -5.89
N ARG A 214 -5.26 19.80 -5.27
CA ARG A 214 -5.90 19.31 -4.04
C ARG A 214 -7.30 18.81 -4.36
N LEU A 215 -7.57 17.54 -4.06
CA LEU A 215 -8.86 16.89 -4.33
C LEU A 215 -9.35 16.20 -3.06
N SER A 216 -10.66 16.11 -2.89
CA SER A 216 -11.26 15.26 -1.87
C SER A 216 -12.03 14.16 -2.57
N THR A 217 -11.76 12.91 -2.20
CA THR A 217 -12.55 11.77 -2.68
C THR A 217 -13.99 11.89 -2.18
N ALA A 218 -14.94 11.32 -2.92
CA ALA A 218 -16.33 11.31 -2.48
C ALA A 218 -16.45 10.53 -1.16
N ALA A 219 -17.46 10.86 -0.37
CA ALA A 219 -17.82 10.05 0.79
C ALA A 219 -18.15 8.61 0.35
N GLY A 220 -17.93 7.67 1.25
CA GLY A 220 -18.18 6.25 1.04
C GLY A 220 -17.70 5.47 2.26
N ASP A 221 -18.02 4.18 2.28
CA ASP A 221 -17.70 3.35 3.43
C ASP A 221 -16.18 3.07 3.49
N ASP A 222 -15.59 3.50 4.58
CA ASP A 222 -14.25 3.15 5.05
C ASP A 222 -14.29 3.26 6.58
N ASP A 223 -14.19 2.12 7.26
CA ASP A 223 -14.17 2.09 8.73
C ASP A 223 -12.81 2.52 9.31
N GLY A 224 -11.85 2.85 8.44
CA GLY A 224 -10.52 3.31 8.80
C GLY A 224 -9.65 2.23 9.45
N ARG A 225 -10.15 1.00 9.64
CA ARG A 225 -9.45 -0.05 10.40
C ARG A 225 -8.13 -0.44 9.76
N GLY A 226 -8.04 -0.40 8.43
CA GLY A 226 -6.80 -0.70 7.70
C GLY A 226 -5.65 0.27 7.98
N THR A 227 -5.95 1.47 8.49
CA THR A 227 -4.96 2.52 8.77
C THR A 227 -4.96 2.96 10.23
N ALA A 228 -5.70 2.26 11.09
CA ALA A 228 -5.74 2.53 12.52
C ALA A 228 -4.54 1.89 13.23
N PRO A 229 -3.91 2.59 14.20
CA PRO A 229 -2.95 1.95 15.10
C PRO A 229 -3.58 0.73 15.79
N THR A 230 -2.86 -0.40 15.79
CA THR A 230 -3.34 -1.67 16.38
C THR A 230 -2.64 -1.95 17.69
N GLY A 231 -3.10 -2.96 18.45
CA GLY A 231 -2.52 -3.32 19.74
C GLY A 231 -2.53 -2.18 20.78
N PHE A 232 -3.42 -1.19 20.60
CA PHE A 232 -3.47 0.01 21.43
C PHE A 232 -3.87 -0.32 22.88
N ARG A 233 -2.98 0.06 23.80
CA ARG A 233 -3.12 -0.05 25.25
C ARG A 233 -2.93 1.34 25.87
N ALA A 234 -3.71 1.61 26.91
CA ALA A 234 -3.63 2.79 27.72
C ALA A 234 -3.70 2.38 29.20
N ALA A 235 -2.83 2.94 30.04
CA ALA A 235 -2.82 2.72 31.47
C ALA A 235 -2.58 4.06 32.19
N ALA A 236 -3.30 4.29 33.28
CA ALA A 236 -2.99 5.38 34.19
C ALA A 236 -1.85 4.95 35.11
N ARG A 237 -0.90 5.85 35.34
CA ARG A 237 0.20 5.65 36.28
C ARG A 237 0.27 6.84 37.21
N SER A 238 0.36 6.59 38.51
CA SER A 238 0.49 7.62 39.53
C SER A 238 1.94 7.70 40.01
N GLU A 239 2.49 8.90 40.09
CA GLU A 239 3.83 9.15 40.59
C GLU A 239 3.84 10.51 41.32
N ALA A 240 4.31 10.51 42.57
CA ALA A 240 4.46 11.72 43.38
C ALA A 240 3.20 12.64 43.42
N GLY A 241 2.01 12.05 43.49
CA GLY A 241 0.73 12.79 43.53
C GLY A 241 0.27 13.37 42.19
N ALA A 242 0.89 12.95 41.08
CA ALA A 242 0.49 13.25 39.71
C ALA A 242 0.10 11.98 38.96
N HIS A 243 -0.80 12.13 37.99
CA HIS A 243 -1.25 11.06 37.10
C HIS A 243 -0.75 11.27 35.69
N TYR A 244 -0.31 10.19 35.07
CA TYR A 244 0.19 10.12 33.71
C TYR A 244 -0.60 9.06 32.93
N LEU A 245 -0.72 9.28 31.62
CA LEU A 245 -1.27 8.32 30.69
C LEU A 245 -0.16 7.65 29.90
N ASP A 246 0.10 6.38 30.20
CA ASP A 246 1.05 5.56 29.48
C ASP A 246 0.34 4.84 28.33
N LEU A 247 0.78 5.13 27.11
CA LEU A 247 0.23 4.61 25.87
C LEU A 247 1.23 3.67 25.21
N SER A 248 0.72 2.61 24.58
CA SER A 248 1.52 1.81 23.66
C SER A 248 0.68 1.22 22.53
N TRP A 249 1.26 1.13 21.33
CA TRP A 249 0.58 0.70 20.12
C TRP A 249 1.54 0.12 19.09
N VAL A 250 0.97 -0.52 18.07
CA VAL A 250 1.66 -0.90 16.84
C VAL A 250 1.25 0.09 15.75
N PRO A 251 2.19 0.81 15.10
CA PRO A 251 1.94 1.67 13.95
C PRO A 251 1.11 0.95 12.87
N PRO A 252 0.19 1.64 12.19
CA PRO A 252 -0.51 1.05 11.06
C PRO A 252 0.46 0.77 9.91
N ARG A 253 0.10 -0.17 9.04
CA ARG A 253 0.88 -0.44 7.81
C ARG A 253 0.59 0.68 6.81
N ALA A 254 1.64 1.35 6.35
CA ALA A 254 1.53 2.47 5.41
C ALA A 254 2.77 2.57 4.51
N ASP A 255 2.65 3.32 3.41
CA ASP A 255 3.67 3.53 2.37
C ASP A 255 4.79 4.48 2.81
N GLY A 256 5.50 4.08 3.87
CA GLY A 256 6.58 4.86 4.46
C GLY A 256 6.51 4.93 5.99
N GLU A 257 7.41 5.74 6.55
CA GLU A 257 7.51 5.91 7.99
C GLU A 257 6.40 6.82 8.53
N ILE A 258 5.74 6.37 9.60
CA ILE A 258 4.73 7.15 10.30
C ILE A 258 5.42 7.92 11.41
N THR A 259 5.59 9.22 11.18
CA THR A 259 6.31 10.12 12.09
C THR A 259 5.37 10.93 12.98
N GLU A 260 4.08 11.01 12.67
CA GLU A 260 3.15 11.89 13.36
C GLU A 260 1.85 11.16 13.76
N TYR A 261 1.38 11.41 14.98
CA TYR A 261 0.16 10.83 15.53
C TYR A 261 -0.64 11.90 16.26
N GLU A 262 -1.97 11.81 16.20
CA GLU A 262 -2.89 12.63 16.99
C GLU A 262 -3.48 11.77 18.09
N ILE A 263 -3.35 12.22 19.33
CA ILE A 263 -3.99 11.61 20.49
C ILE A 263 -5.23 12.43 20.82
N GLN A 264 -6.37 11.75 20.90
CA GLN A 264 -7.62 12.34 21.38
C GLN A 264 -7.94 11.87 22.78
N LEU A 265 -8.28 12.82 23.64
CA LEU A 265 -8.79 12.60 24.99
C LEU A 265 -10.21 13.17 25.06
N ASP A 266 -11.17 12.36 25.49
CA ASP A 266 -12.57 12.73 25.66
C ASP A 266 -13.20 13.36 24.40
N GLY A 267 -12.81 12.84 23.23
CA GLY A 267 -13.30 13.25 21.93
C GLY A 267 -12.65 14.53 21.36
N ARG A 268 -11.64 15.10 22.04
CA ARG A 268 -10.93 16.29 21.60
C ARG A 268 -9.44 15.99 21.38
N PRO A 269 -8.78 16.63 20.40
CA PRO A 269 -7.33 16.54 20.27
C PRO A 269 -6.67 17.03 21.57
N ALA A 270 -5.88 16.16 22.20
CA ALA A 270 -5.14 16.49 23.41
C ALA A 270 -3.71 16.91 23.07
N THR A 271 -3.06 16.16 22.18
CA THR A 271 -1.71 16.45 21.71
C THR A 271 -1.42 15.75 20.39
N SER A 272 -0.41 16.25 19.67
CA SER A 272 0.17 15.56 18.52
C SER A 272 1.60 15.14 18.86
N LEU A 273 1.89 13.87 18.62
CA LEU A 273 3.22 13.31 18.76
C LEU A 273 3.93 13.36 17.40
N VAL A 274 5.09 14.00 17.34
CA VAL A 274 5.93 14.02 16.14
C VAL A 274 7.31 13.48 16.52
N TRP A 275 7.75 12.43 15.85
CA TRP A 275 9.12 11.92 15.98
C TRP A 275 10.08 12.76 15.14
N GLY A 276 11.02 13.43 15.82
CA GLY A 276 12.13 14.14 15.17
C GLY A 276 13.40 13.28 14.94
N GLY A 277 13.33 11.98 15.24
CA GLY A 277 14.46 11.04 15.17
C GLY A 277 14.07 9.69 14.55
N THR A 278 14.80 8.61 14.87
CA THR A 278 14.50 7.28 14.32
C THR A 278 13.13 6.79 14.78
N VAL A 279 12.24 6.51 13.83
CA VAL A 279 10.88 6.04 14.10
C VAL A 279 10.90 4.59 14.61
N PRO A 280 10.15 4.25 15.67
CA PRO A 280 10.00 2.87 16.11
C PRO A 280 9.38 2.00 15.02
N ARG A 281 10.10 0.99 14.53
CA ARG A 281 9.62 0.05 13.49
C ARG A 281 8.68 -1.04 14.01
N GLY A 282 8.43 -1.06 15.32
CA GLY A 282 7.58 -2.04 15.99
C GLY A 282 6.64 -1.35 16.97
N LYS A 283 6.58 -1.83 18.21
CA LYS A 283 5.74 -1.21 19.24
C LYS A 283 6.25 0.20 19.55
N ALA A 284 5.37 1.20 19.46
CA ALA A 284 5.59 2.56 19.91
C ALA A 284 4.97 2.76 21.31
N SER A 285 5.52 3.70 22.06
CA SER A 285 5.01 4.10 23.37
C SER A 285 5.17 5.58 23.61
N TYR A 286 4.26 6.16 24.38
CA TYR A 286 4.30 7.57 24.76
C TYR A 286 3.63 7.75 26.12
N SER A 287 4.13 8.69 26.92
CA SER A 287 3.54 9.04 28.21
C SER A 287 3.31 10.54 28.27
N PHE A 288 2.17 10.97 28.79
CA PHE A 288 1.91 12.38 29.05
C PHE A 288 1.06 12.60 30.30
N TYR A 289 1.16 13.80 30.87
CA TYR A 289 0.52 14.18 32.13
C TYR A 289 -0.99 14.37 31.98
N LEU A 290 -1.77 13.83 32.93
CA LEU A 290 -3.24 13.95 32.99
C LEU A 290 -3.73 14.93 34.05
N GLY A 291 -2.96 15.19 35.11
CA GLY A 291 -3.42 16.00 36.24
C GLY A 291 -3.03 15.42 37.59
N ARG A 292 -3.62 15.95 38.66
CA ARG A 292 -3.46 15.45 40.05
C ARG A 292 -4.76 14.91 40.65
N GLU A 293 -5.86 15.01 39.93
CA GLU A 293 -7.17 14.58 40.42
C GLU A 293 -7.31 13.06 40.31
N ASP A 294 -7.76 12.42 41.39
CA ASP A 294 -8.10 11.00 41.44
C ASP A 294 -9.53 10.74 40.92
N GLY A 295 -9.77 9.55 40.40
CA GLY A 295 -11.10 9.10 39.97
C GLY A 295 -11.60 9.73 38.67
N VAL A 296 -10.78 10.53 37.98
CA VAL A 296 -11.14 11.14 36.70
C VAL A 296 -11.05 10.10 35.62
N ARG A 297 -12.16 9.88 34.91
CA ARG A 297 -12.26 8.93 33.81
C ARG A 297 -12.01 9.63 32.48
N HIS A 298 -11.07 9.11 31.72
CA HIS A 298 -10.78 9.57 30.37
C HIS A 298 -11.02 8.49 29.32
N ARG A 299 -11.52 8.90 28.16
CA ARG A 299 -11.57 8.08 26.96
C ARG A 299 -10.45 8.52 26.02
N VAL A 300 -9.61 7.58 25.61
CA VAL A 300 -8.45 7.86 24.77
C VAL A 300 -8.47 7.00 23.52
N ARG A 301 -8.07 7.62 22.40
CA ARG A 301 -7.80 6.94 21.12
C ARG A 301 -6.71 7.69 20.37
N ILE A 302 -6.07 7.01 19.43
CA ILE A 302 -4.96 7.55 18.66
C ILE A 302 -5.16 7.26 17.17
N ARG A 303 -4.70 8.17 16.30
CA ARG A 303 -4.60 7.94 14.86
C ARG A 303 -3.25 8.39 14.32
N ALA A 304 -2.83 7.76 13.24
CA ALA A 304 -1.58 8.08 12.55
C ALA A 304 -1.81 9.08 11.42
N LYS A 305 -0.85 9.97 11.21
CA LYS A 305 -0.71 10.70 9.95
C LYS A 305 0.11 9.83 9.01
N LEU A 306 -0.52 9.40 7.93
CA LEU A 306 0.09 8.52 6.97
C LEU A 306 1.17 9.28 6.18
N PRO A 307 2.17 8.58 5.62
CA PRO A 307 3.25 9.19 4.81
C PRO A 307 2.73 10.03 3.63
N ASP A 308 1.51 9.68 3.23
CA ASP A 308 0.72 10.25 2.16
C ASP A 308 0.13 11.65 2.52
N GLY A 309 0.36 12.11 3.76
CA GLY A 309 -0.02 13.41 4.33
C GLY A 309 -1.39 13.44 5.01
N THR A 310 -2.17 12.35 4.93
CA THR A 310 -3.55 12.29 5.40
C THR A 310 -3.67 11.58 6.75
N TRP A 311 -4.72 11.87 7.51
CA TRP A 311 -5.01 11.18 8.76
C TRP A 311 -5.70 9.84 8.53
N GLY A 312 -5.15 8.76 9.09
CA GLY A 312 -5.74 7.43 9.10
C GLY A 312 -6.89 7.29 10.10
N GLY A 313 -7.40 6.06 10.24
CA GLY A 313 -8.43 5.70 11.20
C GLY A 313 -7.96 5.81 12.65
N PHE A 314 -8.92 5.93 13.57
CA PHE A 314 -8.64 5.86 15.00
C PHE A 314 -8.48 4.40 15.45
N SER A 315 -7.57 4.19 16.40
CA SER A 315 -7.49 2.96 17.19
C SER A 315 -8.82 2.67 17.90
N ALA A 316 -8.96 1.46 18.41
CA ALA A 316 -9.98 1.17 19.42
C ALA A 316 -9.88 2.17 20.59
N GLU A 317 -11.02 2.65 21.09
CA GLU A 317 -11.07 3.55 22.23
C GLU A 317 -10.77 2.77 23.53
N ARG A 318 -10.01 3.39 24.43
CA ARG A 318 -9.69 2.86 25.75
C ARG A 318 -10.18 3.81 26.82
N THR A 319 -10.64 3.25 27.93
CA THR A 319 -11.02 4.03 29.11
C THR A 319 -9.99 3.81 30.20
N VAL A 320 -9.53 4.90 30.80
CA VAL A 320 -8.61 4.91 31.94
C VAL A 320 -9.19 5.77 33.05
N THR A 321 -8.87 5.44 34.30
CA THR A 321 -9.26 6.23 35.47
C THR A 321 -8.00 6.56 36.27
N THR A 322 -7.84 7.81 36.68
CA THR A 322 -6.71 8.23 37.52
C THR A 322 -6.82 7.66 38.93
N GLY A 323 -5.70 7.24 39.51
CA GLY A 323 -5.65 6.72 40.89
C GLY A 323 -6.37 5.39 41.15
N GLY A 324 -6.68 4.62 40.09
CA GLY A 324 -7.34 3.32 40.16
C GLY A 324 -6.42 2.11 40.07
#